data_AF-A0A9Q1HF65-F1
#
_entry.id   AF-A0A9Q1HF65-F1
#
_cell.length_a   1.000
_cell.length_b   1.000
_cell.length_c   1.000
_cell.angle_alpha   90.00
_cell.angle_beta   90.00
_cell.angle_gamma   90.00
#
_symmetry.space_group_name_H-M   'P 1'
#
loop_
_entity.id
_entity.type
_entity.pdbx_description
1 polymer ?
#
loop_
_entity_poly.entity_id
_entity_poly.type
_entity_poly.pdbx_seq_one_letter_code
_entity_poly.pdbx_strand_id
1 'polypeptide(L)'
;MGVRTAILVILVAIGMYFLLRPAEVVLTSSVFMYRDPEFVYKKLSDIDINIKHHQYGHKGTLIESFKKDNGILVKKYEVTERIPLGFFDWKYTLVFDTFFELIKPGKEINMHYHIWYAGLTGNITRIFTPKSEEGGPGCQVEETMVITTPWITSHYVLYHAKATHPDSLYHMKLTIESMHEYFNEKKE
;
A
#
# COMPACT_ATOMS: atom_id res chain seq x y z
N MET A 1 -6.40 47.74 0.49
CA MET A 1 -6.95 46.74 -0.45
C MET A 1 -8.36 47.15 -0.83
N GLY A 2 -8.71 47.20 -2.12
CA GLY A 2 -10.08 47.53 -2.56
C GLY A 2 -11.04 46.34 -2.43
N VAL A 3 -12.34 46.61 -2.33
CA VAL A 3 -13.42 45.60 -2.19
C VAL A 3 -13.34 44.50 -3.26
N ARG A 4 -12.99 44.86 -4.50
CA ARG A 4 -12.80 43.90 -5.61
C ARG A 4 -11.67 42.90 -5.37
N THR A 5 -10.56 43.35 -4.78
CA THR A 5 -9.44 42.49 -4.42
C THR A 5 -9.84 41.53 -3.30
N ALA A 6 -10.60 42.00 -2.31
CA ALA A 6 -11.11 41.15 -1.23
C ALA A 6 -12.06 40.06 -1.75
N ILE A 7 -13.00 40.40 -2.65
CA ILE A 7 -13.91 39.43 -3.27
C ILE A 7 -13.14 38.37 -4.06
N LEU A 8 -12.13 38.77 -4.85
CA LEU A 8 -11.30 37.83 -5.59
C LEU A 8 -10.56 36.86 -4.67
N VAL A 9 -9.95 37.36 -3.60
CA VAL A 9 -9.25 36.53 -2.61
C VAL A 9 -10.21 35.54 -1.96
N ILE A 10 -11.42 35.97 -1.61
CA ILE A 10 -12.46 35.09 -1.02
C ILE A 10 -12.85 33.99 -2.01
N LEU A 11 -13.11 34.34 -3.28
CA LEU A 11 -13.48 33.35 -4.30
C LEU A 11 -12.36 32.33 -4.57
N VAL A 12 -11.11 32.80 -4.63
CA VAL A 12 -9.94 31.92 -4.75
C VAL A 12 -9.81 31.01 -3.53
N ALA A 13 -9.98 31.55 -2.32
CA ALA A 13 -9.91 30.75 -1.09
C ALA A 13 -11.00 29.67 -1.04
N ILE A 14 -12.24 30.01 -1.42
CA ILE A 14 -13.35 29.06 -1.51
C ILE A 14 -13.04 27.98 -2.56
N GLY A 15 -12.58 28.38 -3.75
CA GLY A 15 -12.21 27.45 -4.81
C GLY A 15 -11.11 26.48 -4.35
N MET A 16 -10.02 27.02 -3.79
CA MET A 16 -8.91 26.23 -3.26
C MET A 16 -9.36 25.27 -2.15
N TYR A 17 -10.24 25.70 -1.26
CA TYR A 17 -10.82 24.83 -0.23
C TYR A 17 -11.53 23.62 -0.84
N PHE A 18 -12.38 23.81 -1.86
CA PHE A 18 -13.09 22.68 -2.49
C PHE A 18 -12.17 21.75 -3.27
N LEU A 19 -11.10 22.27 -3.89
CA LEU A 19 -10.12 21.46 -4.62
C LEU A 19 -9.22 20.66 -3.68
N LEU A 20 -8.81 21.26 -2.56
CA LEU A 20 -7.84 20.70 -1.62
C LEU A 20 -8.49 19.96 -0.43
N ARG A 21 -9.82 19.98 -0.30
CA ARG A 21 -10.49 19.22 0.75
C ARG A 21 -10.08 17.74 0.67
N PRO A 22 -9.82 17.08 1.81
CA PRO A 22 -9.48 15.68 1.82
C PRO A 22 -10.65 14.84 1.29
N ALA A 23 -10.33 13.87 0.44
CA ALA A 23 -11.24 12.86 -0.07
C ALA A 23 -10.62 11.49 0.20
N GLU A 24 -11.45 10.53 0.58
CA GLU A 24 -11.04 9.14 0.79
C GLU A 24 -11.39 8.29 -0.42
N VAL A 25 -10.42 7.48 -0.82
CA VAL A 25 -10.55 6.47 -1.85
C VAL A 25 -10.38 5.12 -1.17
N VAL A 26 -11.41 4.27 -1.24
CA VAL A 26 -11.39 2.94 -0.64
C VAL A 26 -11.38 1.89 -1.74
N LEU A 27 -10.46 0.93 -1.62
CA LEU A 27 -10.30 -0.21 -2.51
C LEU A 27 -10.27 -1.48 -1.69
N THR A 28 -10.97 -2.49 -2.18
CA THR A 28 -10.92 -3.83 -1.61
C THR A 28 -10.49 -4.81 -2.70
N SER A 29 -9.64 -5.74 -2.33
CA SER A 29 -9.14 -6.79 -3.23
C SER A 29 -8.93 -8.05 -2.42
N SER A 30 -9.08 -9.21 -3.06
CA SER A 30 -8.86 -10.47 -2.38
C SER A 30 -8.23 -11.49 -3.31
N VAL A 31 -7.38 -12.34 -2.75
CA VAL A 31 -6.74 -13.42 -3.50
C VAL A 31 -6.56 -14.63 -2.60
N PHE A 32 -6.89 -15.82 -3.13
CA PHE A 32 -6.61 -17.08 -2.46
C PHE A 32 -5.21 -17.58 -2.85
N MET A 33 -4.39 -18.00 -1.89
CA MET A 33 -3.06 -18.57 -2.12
C MET A 33 -2.98 -20.00 -1.57
N TYR A 34 -2.47 -20.95 -2.34
CA TYR A 34 -2.27 -22.36 -1.95
C TYR A 34 -1.05 -22.54 -1.03
N ARG A 35 -1.02 -21.78 0.06
CA ARG A 35 0.01 -21.76 1.11
C ARG A 35 -0.64 -21.52 2.47
N ASP A 36 0.02 -21.94 3.54
CA ASP A 36 -0.50 -21.70 4.89
C ASP A 36 -0.48 -20.19 5.22
N PRO A 37 -1.41 -19.71 6.06
CA PRO A 37 -1.50 -18.30 6.41
C PRO A 37 -0.23 -17.72 7.06
N GLU A 38 0.51 -18.50 7.85
CA GLU A 38 1.71 -18.01 8.54
C GLU A 38 2.85 -17.73 7.56
N PHE A 39 3.07 -18.63 6.59
CA PHE A 39 4.03 -18.45 5.51
C PHE A 39 3.64 -17.26 4.63
N VAL A 40 2.38 -17.17 4.22
CA VAL A 40 1.88 -16.05 3.40
C VAL A 40 2.05 -14.72 4.16
N TYR A 41 1.71 -14.69 5.44
CA TYR A 41 1.92 -13.54 6.32
C TYR A 41 3.39 -13.15 6.41
N LYS A 42 4.30 -14.11 6.66
CA LYS A 42 5.75 -13.88 6.75
C LYS A 42 6.32 -13.30 5.47
N LYS A 43 5.83 -13.75 4.31
CA LYS A 43 6.26 -13.24 3.00
C LYS A 43 5.65 -11.87 2.68
N LEU A 44 4.36 -11.66 2.91
CA LEU A 44 3.71 -10.37 2.64
C LEU A 44 4.05 -9.27 3.66
N SER A 45 4.65 -9.61 4.81
CA SER A 45 5.26 -8.66 5.75
C SER A 45 6.69 -8.26 5.36
N ASP A 46 7.24 -8.82 4.28
CA ASP A 46 8.52 -8.42 3.72
C ASP A 46 8.33 -7.29 2.69
N ILE A 47 9.03 -6.17 2.89
CA ILE A 47 8.97 -5.03 1.99
C ILE A 47 9.46 -5.39 0.59
N ASP A 48 10.42 -6.31 0.47
CA ASP A 48 11.06 -6.62 -0.81
C ASP A 48 10.06 -7.29 -1.77
N ILE A 49 9.19 -8.17 -1.24
CA ILE A 49 8.11 -8.79 -2.03
C ILE A 49 7.11 -7.73 -2.48
N ASN A 50 6.74 -6.80 -1.59
CA ASN A 50 5.82 -5.71 -1.91
C ASN A 50 6.38 -4.80 -3.01
N ILE A 51 7.63 -4.35 -2.87
CA ILE A 51 8.28 -3.43 -3.80
C ILE A 51 8.54 -4.08 -5.15
N LYS A 52 8.99 -5.34 -5.17
CA LYS A 52 9.28 -6.07 -6.43
C LYS A 52 8.07 -6.16 -7.34
N HIS A 53 6.86 -6.26 -6.77
CA HIS A 53 5.62 -6.45 -7.52
C HIS A 53 4.78 -5.17 -7.64
N HIS A 54 5.18 -4.08 -6.99
CA HIS A 54 4.54 -2.78 -7.19
C HIS A 54 5.00 -2.15 -8.50
N GLN A 55 4.06 -1.64 -9.32
CA GLN A 55 4.37 -1.09 -10.65
C GLN A 55 5.47 -0.03 -10.65
N TYR A 56 5.52 0.81 -9.61
CA TYR A 56 6.50 1.89 -9.48
C TYR A 56 7.60 1.57 -8.46
N GLY A 57 7.55 0.40 -7.82
CA GLY A 57 8.48 0.02 -6.77
C GLY A 57 9.92 -0.08 -7.29
N HIS A 58 10.85 0.59 -6.60
CA HIS A 58 12.27 0.51 -6.94
C HIS A 58 13.11 -0.05 -5.80
N LYS A 59 12.92 0.46 -4.58
CA LYS A 59 13.71 0.04 -3.41
C LYS A 59 12.90 0.23 -2.13
N GLY A 60 13.02 -0.72 -1.20
CA GLY A 60 12.62 -0.55 0.21
C GLY A 60 13.85 -0.70 1.09
N THR A 61 14.08 0.22 2.03
CA THR A 61 15.19 0.13 2.99
C THR A 61 14.63 0.14 4.40
N LEU A 62 14.94 -0.86 5.21
CA LEU A 62 14.57 -0.85 6.63
C LEU A 62 15.38 0.25 7.34
N ILE A 63 14.68 1.23 7.90
CA ILE A 63 15.28 2.32 8.67
C ILE A 63 15.31 1.96 10.15
N GLU A 64 14.20 1.43 10.66
CA GLU A 64 14.04 1.14 12.07
C GLU A 64 13.09 -0.03 12.29
N SER A 65 13.32 -0.82 13.33
CA SER A 65 12.35 -1.79 13.83
C SER A 65 12.23 -1.67 15.34
N PHE A 66 11.01 -1.49 15.82
CA PHE A 66 10.72 -1.26 17.23
C PHE A 66 9.38 -1.89 17.61
N LYS A 67 9.17 -2.14 18.90
CA LYS A 67 7.88 -2.58 19.43
C LYS A 67 7.19 -1.38 20.08
N LYS A 68 5.91 -1.18 19.78
CA LYS A 68 5.04 -0.23 20.50
C LYS A 68 4.73 -0.75 21.90
N ASP A 69 4.25 0.12 22.79
CA ASP A 69 3.88 -0.21 24.17
C ASP A 69 2.80 -1.31 24.27
N ASN A 70 1.96 -1.44 23.25
CA ASN A 70 0.95 -2.49 23.14
C ASN A 70 1.49 -3.82 22.58
N GLY A 71 2.82 -3.95 22.45
CA GLY A 71 3.51 -5.15 21.98
C GLY A 71 3.54 -5.34 20.46
N ILE A 72 2.92 -4.46 19.67
CA ILE A 72 2.91 -4.54 18.21
C ILE A 72 4.31 -4.25 17.66
N LEU A 73 4.84 -5.16 16.83
CA LEU A 73 6.08 -4.94 16.11
C LEU A 73 5.83 -3.99 14.94
N VAL A 74 6.62 -2.93 14.87
CA VAL A 74 6.61 -1.95 13.80
C VAL A 74 7.94 -2.00 13.07
N LYS A 75 7.88 -1.97 11.75
CA LYS A 75 9.04 -1.80 10.88
C LYS A 75 8.85 -0.55 10.04
N LYS A 76 9.74 0.41 10.19
CA LYS A 76 9.77 1.63 9.39
C LYS A 76 10.70 1.42 8.21
N TYR A 77 10.16 1.62 7.00
CA TYR A 77 10.88 1.52 5.75
C TYR A 77 10.90 2.87 5.03
N GLU A 78 12.04 3.22 4.44
CA GLU A 78 12.10 4.24 3.40
C GLU A 78 11.87 3.53 2.05
N VAL A 79 10.82 3.95 1.36
CA VAL A 79 10.42 3.42 0.06
C VAL A 79 10.79 4.41 -1.03
N THR A 80 11.40 3.91 -2.09
CA THR A 80 11.67 4.65 -3.32
C THR A 80 10.82 4.10 -4.45
N GLU A 81 10.07 4.99 -5.09
CA GLU A 81 9.31 4.71 -6.30
C GLU A 81 9.80 5.54 -7.48
N ARG A 82 9.65 5.00 -8.70
CA ARG A 82 9.99 5.67 -9.95
C ARG A 82 8.79 5.73 -10.86
N ILE A 83 8.17 6.90 -10.94
CA ILE A 83 6.95 7.13 -11.70
C ILE A 83 7.32 7.71 -13.07
N PRO A 84 6.98 7.04 -14.19
CA PRO A 84 7.15 7.61 -15.52
C PRO A 84 6.18 8.77 -15.72
N LEU A 85 6.68 9.94 -16.10
CA LEU A 85 5.85 11.13 -16.30
C LEU A 85 5.21 11.22 -17.70
N GLY A 86 5.49 10.25 -18.58
CA GLY A 86 4.88 10.17 -19.92
C GLY A 86 5.43 11.17 -20.95
N PHE A 87 6.32 12.08 -20.56
CA PHE A 87 6.96 13.04 -21.45
C PHE A 87 8.49 12.85 -21.43
N PHE A 88 9.10 12.75 -22.62
CA PHE A 88 10.56 12.72 -22.82
C PHE A 88 11.36 11.69 -21.99
N ASP A 89 10.80 10.49 -21.74
CA ASP A 89 11.41 9.45 -20.89
C ASP A 89 11.75 9.89 -19.45
N TRP A 90 11.18 11.01 -18.98
CA TRP A 90 11.44 11.50 -17.63
C TRP A 90 10.75 10.62 -16.59
N LYS A 91 11.51 10.30 -15.55
CA LYS A 91 11.05 9.56 -14.37
C LYS A 91 11.13 10.48 -13.15
N TYR A 92 10.02 10.62 -12.46
CA TYR A 92 9.98 11.25 -11.16
C TYR A 92 10.34 10.21 -10.10
N THR A 93 11.29 10.53 -9.23
CA THR A 93 11.66 9.66 -8.10
C THR A 93 10.96 10.16 -6.86
N LEU A 94 10.11 9.32 -6.28
CA LEU A 94 9.41 9.60 -5.04
C LEU A 94 10.08 8.80 -3.91
N VAL A 95 10.39 9.47 -2.80
CA VAL A 95 10.94 8.84 -1.60
C VAL A 95 10.04 9.19 -0.42
N PHE A 96 9.57 8.17 0.30
CA PHE A 96 8.65 8.34 1.42
C PHE A 96 8.79 7.23 2.46
N ASP A 97 8.35 7.52 3.69
CA ASP A 97 8.32 6.56 4.77
C ASP A 97 7.04 5.70 4.73
N THR A 98 7.20 4.40 4.93
CA THR A 98 6.12 3.43 5.14
C THR A 98 6.35 2.67 6.43
N PHE A 99 5.29 2.47 7.21
CA PHE A 99 5.30 1.75 8.48
C PHE A 99 4.49 0.48 8.34
N PHE A 100 5.13 -0.65 8.63
CA PHE A 100 4.49 -1.96 8.67
C PHE A 100 4.20 -2.29 10.13
N GLU A 101 2.93 -2.33 10.49
CA GLU A 101 2.44 -2.69 11.82
C GLU A 101 1.92 -4.13 11.81
N LEU A 102 2.62 -5.00 12.53
CA LEU A 102 2.29 -6.41 12.64
C LEU A 102 1.27 -6.61 13.77
N ILE A 103 0.02 -6.19 13.54
CA ILE A 103 -1.03 -6.09 14.57
C ILE A 103 -1.35 -7.45 15.20
N LYS A 104 -1.61 -8.47 14.37
CA LYS A 104 -1.86 -9.84 14.83
C LYS A 104 -0.94 -10.77 14.05
N PRO A 105 0.11 -11.33 14.68
CA PRO A 105 1.02 -12.27 14.02
C PRO A 105 0.24 -13.38 13.30
N GLY A 106 0.56 -13.61 12.02
CA GLY A 106 -0.08 -14.62 11.17
C GLY A 106 -1.49 -14.28 10.67
N LYS A 107 -2.10 -13.16 11.08
CA LYS A 107 -3.51 -12.84 10.79
C LYS A 107 -3.76 -11.46 10.22
N GLU A 108 -3.01 -10.46 10.62
CA GLU A 108 -3.30 -9.07 10.26
C GLU A 108 -2.02 -8.22 10.19
N ILE A 109 -1.88 -7.50 9.08
CA ILE A 109 -0.84 -6.48 8.88
C ILE A 109 -1.54 -5.20 8.51
N ASN A 110 -1.09 -4.09 9.09
CA ASN A 110 -1.47 -2.77 8.63
C ASN A 110 -0.24 -2.02 8.13
N MET A 111 -0.33 -1.43 6.94
CA MET A 111 0.75 -0.65 6.35
C MET A 111 0.26 0.78 6.18
N HIS A 112 0.94 1.73 6.82
CA HIS A 112 0.63 3.14 6.68
C HIS A 112 1.79 3.86 5.99
N TYR A 113 1.49 4.73 5.04
CA TYR A 113 2.47 5.57 4.37
C TYR A 113 1.98 7.01 4.21
N HIS A 114 2.93 7.94 4.17
CA HIS A 114 2.64 9.36 3.96
C HIS A 114 3.58 9.95 2.92
N ILE A 115 2.99 10.41 1.81
CA ILE A 115 3.66 11.08 0.71
C ILE A 115 3.43 12.58 0.84
N TRP A 116 4.33 13.25 1.55
CA TRP A 116 4.25 14.66 1.92
C TRP A 116 4.02 15.59 0.72
N TYR A 117 4.76 15.41 -0.37
CA TYR A 117 4.68 16.29 -1.55
C TYR A 117 3.36 16.20 -2.32
N ALA A 118 2.63 15.10 -2.16
CA ALA A 118 1.34 14.88 -2.82
C ALA A 118 0.14 15.10 -1.88
N GLY A 119 0.39 15.40 -0.59
CA GLY A 119 -0.66 15.46 0.42
C GLY A 119 -1.44 14.15 0.52
N LEU A 120 -0.76 13.01 0.34
CA LEU A 120 -1.39 11.70 0.22
C LEU A 120 -0.97 10.82 1.40
N THR A 121 -1.95 10.33 2.15
CA THR A 121 -1.76 9.29 3.16
C THR A 121 -2.47 8.03 2.71
N GLY A 122 -1.83 6.88 2.85
CA GLY A 122 -2.47 5.59 2.57
C GLY A 122 -2.37 4.66 3.75
N ASN A 123 -3.42 3.88 3.95
CA ASN A 123 -3.48 2.79 4.92
C ASN A 123 -3.92 1.52 4.21
N ILE A 124 -3.15 0.45 4.33
CA ILE A 124 -3.41 -0.85 3.71
C ILE A 124 -3.52 -1.89 4.81
N THR A 125 -4.72 -2.40 5.02
CA THR A 125 -4.98 -3.52 5.93
C THR A 125 -5.03 -4.81 5.13
N ARG A 126 -4.24 -5.80 5.54
CA ARG A 126 -4.31 -7.17 5.01
C ARG A 126 -4.73 -8.13 6.10
N ILE A 127 -5.74 -8.93 5.80
CA ILE A 127 -6.26 -9.99 6.66
C ILE A 127 -5.94 -11.33 6.01
N PHE A 128 -5.42 -12.25 6.81
CA PHE A 128 -4.99 -13.59 6.39
C PHE A 128 -5.87 -14.62 7.07
N THR A 129 -6.66 -15.35 6.29
CA THR A 129 -7.65 -16.30 6.80
C THR A 129 -7.42 -17.67 6.18
N PRO A 130 -7.28 -18.75 6.98
CA PRO A 130 -7.26 -20.11 6.43
C PRO A 130 -8.55 -20.39 5.66
N LYS A 131 -8.43 -20.94 4.46
CA LYS A 131 -9.57 -21.32 3.60
C LYS A 131 -9.21 -22.55 2.78
N SER A 132 -10.20 -23.36 2.42
CA SER A 132 -10.02 -24.50 1.52
C SER A 132 -10.82 -24.28 0.24
N GLU A 133 -10.20 -24.53 -0.91
CA GLU A 133 -10.83 -24.52 -2.23
C GLU A 133 -10.64 -25.90 -2.91
N GLU A 134 -11.22 -26.12 -4.10
CA GLU A 134 -11.19 -27.42 -4.79
C GLU A 134 -9.74 -27.95 -5.02
N GLY A 135 -8.74 -27.08 -5.09
CA GLY A 135 -7.32 -27.45 -5.21
C GLY A 135 -6.59 -27.75 -3.89
N GLY A 136 -7.25 -27.64 -2.75
CA GLY A 136 -6.67 -27.90 -1.41
C GLY A 136 -6.72 -26.72 -0.43
N PRO A 137 -6.17 -26.91 0.79
CA PRO A 137 -6.12 -25.87 1.81
C PRO A 137 -5.12 -24.76 1.44
N GLY A 138 -5.41 -23.54 1.88
CA GLY A 138 -4.58 -22.37 1.66
C GLY A 138 -4.98 -21.18 2.53
N CYS A 139 -4.64 -19.98 2.06
CA CYS A 139 -4.87 -18.71 2.74
C CYS A 139 -5.64 -17.78 1.81
N GLN A 140 -6.80 -17.31 2.27
CA GLN A 140 -7.45 -16.14 1.70
C GLN A 140 -6.77 -14.88 2.25
N VAL A 141 -6.25 -14.06 1.35
CA VAL A 141 -5.77 -12.72 1.68
C VAL A 141 -6.84 -11.72 1.25
N GLU A 142 -7.29 -10.88 2.17
CA GLU A 142 -8.19 -9.77 1.91
C GLU A 142 -7.41 -8.47 2.18
N GLU A 143 -7.33 -7.61 1.19
CA GLU A 143 -6.66 -6.32 1.26
C GLU A 143 -7.70 -5.21 1.18
N THR A 144 -7.68 -4.31 2.14
CA THR A 144 -8.42 -3.05 2.12
C THR A 144 -7.44 -1.90 2.13
N MET A 145 -7.51 -1.05 1.12
CA MET A 145 -6.70 0.15 1.03
C MET A 145 -7.57 1.39 1.14
N VAL A 146 -7.18 2.31 2.02
CA VAL A 146 -7.80 3.62 2.18
C VAL A 146 -6.74 4.66 1.88
N ILE A 147 -6.96 5.48 0.85
CA ILE A 147 -6.08 6.57 0.46
C ILE A 147 -6.80 7.89 0.70
N THR A 148 -6.23 8.75 1.53
CA THR A 148 -6.67 10.14 1.67
C THR A 148 -5.83 11.01 0.75
N THR A 149 -6.49 11.80 -0.08
CA THR A 149 -5.86 12.67 -1.10
C THR A 149 -6.73 13.91 -1.32
N PRO A 150 -6.19 15.03 -1.86
CA PRO A 150 -7.02 16.14 -2.29
C PRO A 150 -8.14 15.72 -3.24
N TRP A 151 -9.31 16.35 -3.10
CA TRP A 151 -10.48 16.03 -3.93
C TRP A 151 -10.18 16.13 -5.43
N ILE A 152 -9.40 17.14 -5.85
CA ILE A 152 -9.01 17.33 -7.25
C ILE A 152 -8.22 16.14 -7.84
N THR A 153 -7.44 15.42 -7.03
CA THR A 153 -6.62 14.27 -7.48
C THR A 153 -7.28 12.91 -7.20
N SER A 154 -8.36 12.88 -6.40
CA SER A 154 -9.01 11.65 -5.94
C SER A 154 -9.41 10.67 -7.06
N HIS A 155 -9.96 11.17 -8.17
CA HIS A 155 -10.38 10.33 -9.29
C HIS A 155 -9.20 9.70 -10.02
N TYR A 156 -8.12 10.48 -10.18
CA TYR A 156 -6.89 10.00 -10.79
C TYR A 156 -6.24 8.91 -9.92
N VAL A 157 -6.13 9.16 -8.62
CA VAL A 157 -5.62 8.19 -7.64
C VAL A 157 -6.46 6.92 -7.66
N LEU A 158 -7.79 7.04 -7.62
CA LEU A 158 -8.70 5.90 -7.69
C LEU A 158 -8.55 5.07 -8.96
N TYR A 159 -8.43 5.73 -10.12
CA TYR A 159 -8.25 5.04 -11.40
C TYR A 159 -6.96 4.24 -11.43
N HIS A 160 -5.84 4.84 -11.04
CA HIS A 160 -4.54 4.17 -11.04
C HIS A 160 -4.48 3.06 -9.99
N ALA A 161 -4.92 3.34 -8.76
CA ALA A 161 -4.89 2.37 -7.68
C ALA A 161 -5.77 1.13 -7.98
N LYS A 162 -6.90 1.29 -8.70
CA LYS A 162 -7.71 0.16 -9.19
C LYS A 162 -6.99 -0.73 -10.19
N ALA A 163 -6.11 -0.16 -11.01
CA ALA A 163 -5.36 -0.91 -12.01
C ALA A 163 -4.14 -1.62 -11.38
N THR A 164 -3.44 -0.96 -10.47
CA THR A 164 -2.12 -1.42 -10.01
C THR A 164 -2.17 -2.40 -8.84
N HIS A 165 -3.08 -2.21 -7.88
CA HIS A 165 -3.05 -2.99 -6.64
C HIS A 165 -3.52 -4.43 -6.78
N PRO A 166 -4.64 -4.73 -7.47
CA PRO A 166 -5.03 -6.12 -7.73
C PRO A 166 -3.95 -6.90 -8.48
N ASP A 167 -3.33 -6.28 -9.49
CA ASP A 167 -2.24 -6.86 -10.27
C ASP A 167 -1.00 -7.13 -9.41
N SER A 168 -0.62 -6.16 -8.55
CA SER A 168 0.50 -6.33 -7.61
C SER A 168 0.24 -7.51 -6.67
N LEU A 169 -0.96 -7.60 -6.10
CA LEU A 169 -1.35 -8.68 -5.18
C LEU A 169 -1.37 -10.04 -5.87
N TYR A 170 -1.81 -10.09 -7.12
CA TYR A 170 -1.77 -11.30 -7.94
C TYR A 170 -0.34 -11.76 -8.26
N HIS A 171 0.56 -10.84 -8.62
CA HIS A 171 1.96 -11.20 -8.87
C HIS A 171 2.71 -11.62 -7.59
N MET A 172 2.37 -11.02 -6.44
CA MET A 172 2.85 -11.50 -5.15
C MET A 172 2.38 -12.93 -4.87
N LYS A 173 1.11 -13.26 -5.15
CA LYS A 173 0.60 -14.65 -5.08
C LYS A 173 1.47 -15.60 -5.89
N LEU A 174 1.65 -15.32 -7.19
CA LEU A 174 2.39 -16.22 -8.08
C LEU A 174 3.82 -16.46 -7.58
N THR A 175 4.47 -15.42 -7.08
CA THR A 175 5.83 -15.53 -6.52
C THR A 175 5.84 -16.37 -5.25
N ILE A 176 4.95 -16.09 -4.29
CA ILE A 176 4.88 -16.83 -3.01
C ILE A 176 4.56 -18.31 -3.25
N GLU A 177 3.64 -18.62 -4.16
CA GLU A 177 3.29 -20.00 -4.52
C GLU A 177 4.40 -20.72 -5.30
N SER A 178 5.37 -19.99 -5.87
CA SER A 178 6.55 -20.59 -6.53
C SER A 178 7.73 -20.83 -5.58
N MET A 179 7.70 -20.27 -4.36
CA MET A 179 8.83 -20.38 -3.43
C MET A 179 9.01 -21.81 -2.93
N HIS A 180 10.22 -22.36 -3.15
CA HIS A 180 10.60 -23.71 -2.72
C HIS A 180 10.79 -23.86 -1.22
N GLU A 181 11.11 -22.77 -0.50
CA GLU A 181 11.34 -22.76 0.96
C GLU A 181 10.18 -23.39 1.74
N TYR A 182 8.95 -23.19 1.27
CA TYR A 182 7.75 -23.79 1.86
C TYR A 182 7.81 -25.33 1.93
N PHE A 183 8.42 -25.98 0.94
CA PHE A 183 8.52 -27.45 0.90
C PHE A 183 9.67 -27.98 1.78
N ASN A 184 10.63 -27.12 2.12
CA ASN A 184 11.76 -27.47 2.97
C ASN A 184 11.44 -27.26 4.46
N GLU A 185 10.67 -26.21 4.80
CA GLU A 185 10.21 -25.93 6.18
C GLU A 185 9.26 -27.01 6.74
N LYS A 186 8.70 -27.90 5.90
CA LYS A 186 7.81 -29.02 6.32
C LYS A 186 8.48 -30.39 6.43
N LYS A 187 9.80 -30.49 6.22
CA LYS A 187 10.55 -31.75 6.32
C LYS A 187 11.27 -31.96 7.65
N GLU A 188 11.13 -31.03 8.58
CA GLU A 188 11.56 -31.15 9.99
C GLU A 188 10.36 -31.41 10.90
#